data_AF-A0A9D4TDY7-F1
#
_entry.id   AF-A0A9D4TDY7-F1
#
_cell.length_a   1.000
_cell.length_b   1.000
_cell.length_c   1.000
_cell.angle_alpha   90.00
_cell.angle_beta   90.00
_cell.angle_gamma   90.00
#
_symmetry.space_group_name_H-M   'P 1'
#
loop_
_entity.id
_entity.type
_entity.pdbx_description
1 polymer ?
#
loop_
_entity_poly.entity_id
_entity_poly.type
_entity_poly.pdbx_seq_one_letter_code
_entity_poly.pdbx_strand_id
1 'polypeptide(L)'
;MPRPVAAAPVHLLPAAGGNYRDCLRAFSNALAHVVEINISTFHFEIGLDVTALLQEGSLQFLQSLSAPPCGFRRVSALRRLALHCPDFQELDVRFERRGRFSRCDGCEGNSSLVTEEGTEFRDGASPVFRNGLARVTLSQLHDAACLWFIESCKPMATLRLSYCSLEIHYELLRRPLADSSGPSCLIIQHHVLRLDDTALLANLNRFGQLRYLYLLLETPLSPSAASNAVTAASRSLPQLKCLHAHYQDVVDPNLLGTITWLRDLEGQR
;
A
#
# COMPACT_ATOMS: atom_id res chain seq x y z
N MET A 1 -34.16 6.54 -1.75
CA MET A 1 -32.80 6.00 -1.96
C MET A 1 -32.90 4.81 -2.89
N PRO A 2 -32.26 4.82 -4.07
CA PRO A 2 -32.27 3.66 -4.96
C PRO A 2 -31.52 2.50 -4.30
N ARG A 3 -32.09 1.28 -4.36
CA ARG A 3 -31.46 0.06 -3.86
C ARG A 3 -30.23 -0.27 -4.73
N PRO A 4 -29.12 -0.75 -4.16
CA PRO A 4 -28.02 -1.29 -4.95
C PRO A 4 -28.54 -2.49 -5.75
N VAL A 5 -28.45 -2.40 -7.08
CA VAL A 5 -28.73 -3.52 -7.98
C VAL A 5 -27.58 -4.50 -7.82
N ALA A 6 -27.87 -5.72 -7.37
CA ALA A 6 -26.89 -6.79 -7.34
C ALA A 6 -26.37 -7.00 -8.77
N ALA A 7 -25.07 -6.81 -8.98
CA ALA A 7 -24.45 -7.08 -10.27
C ALA A 7 -24.63 -8.57 -10.59
N ALA A 8 -25.22 -8.87 -11.75
CA ALA A 8 -25.29 -10.25 -12.24
C ALA A 8 -23.86 -10.79 -12.43
N PRO A 9 -23.59 -12.05 -12.08
CA PRO A 9 -22.28 -12.64 -12.35
C PRO A 9 -22.04 -12.67 -13.86
N VAL A 10 -21.10 -11.84 -14.32
CA VAL A 10 -20.61 -11.87 -15.69
C VAL A 10 -19.69 -13.09 -15.82
N HIS A 11 -20.24 -14.20 -16.30
CA HIS A 11 -19.46 -15.40 -16.64
C HIS A 11 -18.69 -15.18 -17.95
N LEU A 12 -17.59 -14.43 -17.90
CA LEU A 12 -16.59 -14.40 -18.97
C LEU A 12 -15.58 -15.52 -18.74
N LEU A 13 -15.98 -16.77 -19.03
CA LEU A 13 -14.99 -17.82 -19.22
C LEU A 13 -14.42 -17.65 -20.63
N PRO A 14 -13.09 -17.52 -20.79
CA PRO A 14 -12.51 -17.56 -22.13
C PRO A 14 -12.84 -18.94 -22.72
N ALA A 15 -13.44 -18.96 -23.91
CA ALA A 15 -13.39 -20.14 -24.74
C ALA A 15 -11.92 -20.57 -24.87
N ALA A 16 -11.63 -21.87 -24.82
CA ALA A 16 -10.27 -22.36 -25.00
C ALA A 16 -9.68 -21.79 -26.31
N GLY A 17 -8.67 -20.93 -26.20
CA GLY A 17 -8.08 -20.17 -27.32
C GLY A 17 -8.41 -18.67 -27.38
N GLY A 18 -9.22 -18.14 -26.47
CA GLY A 18 -9.46 -16.70 -26.36
C GLY A 18 -8.24 -15.95 -25.84
N ASN A 19 -7.86 -14.86 -26.51
CA ASN A 19 -6.78 -13.98 -26.07
C ASN A 19 -7.16 -13.36 -24.71
N TYR A 20 -6.39 -13.69 -23.67
CA TYR A 20 -6.58 -13.21 -22.30
C TYR A 20 -6.71 -11.68 -22.22
N ARG A 21 -5.95 -10.97 -23.07
CA ARG A 21 -5.99 -9.51 -23.20
C ARG A 21 -7.34 -9.00 -23.68
N ASP A 22 -7.95 -9.68 -24.65
CA ASP A 22 -9.23 -9.29 -25.23
C ASP A 22 -10.37 -9.53 -24.23
N CYS A 23 -10.28 -10.59 -23.42
CA CYS A 23 -11.24 -10.83 -22.34
C CYS A 23 -11.18 -9.74 -21.26
N LEU A 24 -9.98 -9.34 -20.84
CA LEU A 24 -9.79 -8.26 -19.87
C LEU A 24 -10.24 -6.90 -20.42
N ARG A 25 -10.05 -6.64 -21.71
CA ARG A 25 -10.54 -5.42 -22.37
C ARG A 25 -12.06 -5.41 -22.48
N ALA A 26 -12.68 -6.52 -22.87
CA ALA A 26 -14.13 -6.64 -22.88
C ALA A 26 -14.71 -6.46 -21.48
N PHE A 27 -14.06 -7.05 -20.47
CA PHE A 27 -14.38 -6.86 -19.07
C PHE A 27 -14.27 -5.37 -18.69
N SER A 28 -13.13 -4.70 -18.89
CA SER A 28 -12.97 -3.28 -18.51
C SER A 28 -13.98 -2.36 -19.18
N ASN A 29 -14.34 -2.61 -20.44
CA ASN A 29 -15.39 -1.87 -21.14
C ASN A 29 -16.78 -2.07 -20.53
N ALA A 30 -17.07 -3.25 -20.00
CA ALA A 30 -18.34 -3.54 -19.32
C ALA A 30 -18.43 -2.88 -17.91
N LEU A 31 -17.30 -2.43 -17.35
CA LEU A 31 -17.23 -1.85 -16.01
C LEU A 31 -17.41 -0.32 -15.99
N ALA A 32 -18.08 0.27 -16.98
CA ALA A 32 -18.15 1.74 -17.15
C ALA A 32 -18.72 2.52 -15.94
N HIS A 33 -19.43 1.85 -15.03
CA HIS A 33 -20.02 2.42 -13.81
C HIS A 33 -19.48 1.82 -12.51
N VAL A 34 -18.39 1.05 -12.59
CA VAL A 34 -17.83 0.37 -11.41
C VAL A 34 -17.03 1.35 -10.57
N VAL A 35 -17.29 1.31 -9.26
CA VAL A 35 -16.61 2.11 -8.25
C VAL A 35 -15.44 1.38 -7.59
N GLU A 36 -15.47 0.05 -7.58
CA GLU A 36 -14.44 -0.78 -6.96
C GLU A 36 -14.11 -1.99 -7.84
N ILE A 37 -12.83 -2.17 -8.11
CA ILE A 37 -12.30 -3.37 -8.78
C ILE A 37 -11.38 -4.07 -7.80
N ASN A 38 -11.77 -5.28 -7.39
CA ASN A 38 -10.92 -6.14 -6.58
C ASN A 38 -10.55 -7.42 -7.34
N ILE A 39 -9.30 -7.48 -7.75
CA ILE A 39 -8.68 -8.57 -8.49
C ILE A 39 -7.41 -9.07 -7.79
N SER A 40 -7.26 -8.86 -6.48
CA SER A 40 -6.06 -9.25 -5.71
C SER A 40 -5.77 -10.75 -5.69
N THR A 41 -6.79 -11.58 -5.94
CA THR A 41 -6.66 -13.04 -5.97
C THR A 41 -6.30 -13.60 -7.34
N PHE A 42 -6.20 -12.75 -8.37
CA PHE A 42 -5.81 -13.17 -9.72
C PHE A 42 -4.29 -13.20 -9.86
N HIS A 43 -3.80 -13.91 -10.87
CA HIS A 43 -2.43 -13.81 -11.33
C HIS A 43 -2.44 -13.50 -12.83
N PHE A 44 -1.51 -12.65 -13.24
CA PHE A 44 -1.44 -12.15 -14.60
C PHE A 44 -0.22 -12.73 -15.31
N GLU A 45 -0.35 -12.88 -16.63
CA GLU A 45 0.74 -13.32 -17.50
C GLU A 45 1.94 -12.37 -17.37
N ILE A 46 3.16 -12.93 -17.46
CA ILE A 46 4.38 -12.14 -17.40
C ILE A 46 4.34 -11.06 -18.47
N GLY A 47 4.50 -9.82 -18.02
CA GLY A 47 4.61 -8.66 -18.87
C GLY A 47 3.29 -7.98 -19.21
N LEU A 48 2.15 -8.55 -18.81
CA LEU A 48 0.88 -7.86 -18.83
C LEU A 48 0.86 -6.74 -17.78
N ASP A 49 0.38 -5.57 -18.18
CA ASP A 49 0.11 -4.47 -17.26
C ASP A 49 -1.40 -4.26 -17.16
N VAL A 50 -1.98 -4.64 -16.03
CA VAL A 50 -3.43 -4.57 -15.82
C VAL A 50 -3.88 -3.12 -15.75
N THR A 51 -3.07 -2.22 -15.17
CA THR A 51 -3.43 -0.80 -15.12
C THR A 51 -3.50 -0.17 -16.50
N ALA A 52 -2.63 -0.60 -17.43
CA ALA A 52 -2.71 -0.16 -18.83
C ALA A 52 -4.00 -0.65 -19.52
N LEU A 53 -4.44 -1.88 -19.24
CA LEU A 53 -5.68 -2.42 -19.79
C LEU A 53 -6.94 -1.76 -19.19
N LEU A 54 -6.92 -1.49 -17.89
CA LEU A 54 -8.00 -0.78 -17.21
C LEU A 54 -8.11 0.66 -17.72
N GLN A 55 -6.99 1.31 -18.05
CA GLN A 55 -6.96 2.63 -18.67
C GLN A 55 -7.64 2.68 -20.05
N GLU A 56 -7.58 1.60 -20.83
CA GLU A 56 -8.29 1.51 -22.13
C GLU A 56 -9.82 1.48 -21.95
N GLY A 57 -10.31 1.08 -20.76
CA GLY A 57 -11.73 1.06 -20.42
C GLY A 57 -12.24 2.41 -19.89
N SER A 58 -13.55 2.66 -20.02
CA SER A 58 -14.21 3.87 -19.53
C SER A 58 -14.48 3.83 -18.02
N LEU A 59 -13.45 3.75 -17.18
CA LEU A 59 -13.56 3.58 -15.71
C LEU A 59 -13.71 4.90 -14.93
N GLN A 60 -14.49 5.85 -15.46
CA GLN A 60 -14.58 7.22 -14.92
C GLN A 60 -15.07 7.32 -13.46
N PHE A 61 -15.75 6.30 -12.94
CA PHE A 61 -16.27 6.26 -11.56
C PHE A 61 -15.41 5.42 -10.61
N LEU A 62 -14.26 4.90 -11.06
CA LEU A 62 -13.43 4.03 -10.24
C LEU A 62 -12.86 4.82 -9.04
N GLN A 63 -13.17 4.33 -7.85
CA GLN A 63 -12.71 4.88 -6.57
C GLN A 63 -11.65 3.99 -5.92
N SER A 64 -11.74 2.67 -6.12
CA SER A 64 -10.86 1.69 -5.48
C SER A 64 -10.37 0.62 -6.44
N LEU A 65 -9.06 0.34 -6.41
CA LEU A 65 -8.42 -0.72 -7.17
C LEU A 65 -7.55 -1.58 -6.25
N SER A 66 -7.87 -2.87 -6.19
CA SER A 66 -7.09 -3.89 -5.49
C SER A 66 -6.58 -4.91 -6.49
N ALA A 67 -5.26 -5.10 -6.58
CA ALA A 67 -4.62 -6.04 -7.50
C ALA A 67 -3.33 -6.65 -6.90
N PRO A 68 -2.88 -7.81 -7.41
CA PRO A 68 -1.59 -8.38 -7.04
C PRO A 68 -0.44 -7.54 -7.61
N PRO A 69 0.77 -7.60 -7.02
CA PRO A 69 1.96 -6.92 -7.55
C PRO A 69 2.23 -7.20 -9.03
N CYS A 70 2.05 -8.44 -9.47
CA CYS A 70 2.26 -8.86 -10.87
C CYS A 70 1.26 -8.24 -11.87
N GLY A 71 0.19 -7.58 -11.42
CA GLY A 71 -0.69 -6.79 -12.27
C GLY A 71 -0.20 -5.36 -12.50
N PHE A 72 0.78 -4.90 -11.73
CA PHE A 72 1.36 -3.56 -11.82
C PHE A 72 2.78 -3.65 -12.35
N ARG A 73 2.99 -3.23 -13.60
CA ARG A 73 4.33 -3.24 -14.20
C ARG A 73 4.90 -1.84 -14.31
N ARG A 74 4.09 -0.88 -14.73
CA ARG A 74 4.52 0.50 -15.00
C ARG A 74 3.81 1.48 -14.10
N VAL A 75 4.58 2.26 -13.35
CA VAL A 75 4.04 3.37 -12.57
C VAL A 75 3.34 4.40 -13.46
N SER A 76 3.82 4.59 -14.70
CA SER A 76 3.21 5.49 -15.68
C SER A 76 1.79 5.07 -16.07
N ALA A 77 1.48 3.77 -16.08
CA ALA A 77 0.14 3.27 -16.38
C ALA A 77 -0.84 3.55 -15.23
N LEU A 78 -0.41 3.37 -13.98
CA LEU A 78 -1.19 3.75 -12.81
C LEU A 78 -1.42 5.26 -12.70
N ARG A 79 -0.41 6.07 -13.07
CA ARG A 79 -0.55 7.52 -13.24
C ARG A 79 -1.62 7.88 -14.25
N ARG A 80 -1.58 7.26 -15.43
CA ARG A 80 -2.59 7.51 -16.45
C ARG A 80 -3.97 7.07 -15.98
N LEU A 81 -4.10 5.92 -15.34
CA LEU A 81 -5.38 5.46 -14.77
C LEU A 81 -5.97 6.51 -13.82
N ALA A 82 -5.17 7.03 -12.90
CA ALA A 82 -5.59 8.08 -11.97
C ALA A 82 -6.08 9.37 -12.65
N LEU A 83 -5.46 9.75 -13.77
CA LEU A 83 -5.89 10.92 -14.55
C LEU A 83 -7.25 10.70 -15.24
N HIS A 84 -7.62 9.45 -15.53
CA HIS A 84 -8.91 9.10 -16.14
C HIS A 84 -10.00 8.80 -15.11
N CYS A 85 -9.63 8.62 -13.83
CA CYS A 85 -10.51 8.28 -12.73
C CYS A 85 -10.45 9.39 -11.67
N PRO A 86 -11.20 10.50 -11.81
CA PRO A 86 -11.09 11.68 -10.94
C PRO A 86 -11.40 11.39 -9.47
N ASP A 87 -12.23 10.37 -9.20
CA ASP A 87 -12.64 9.96 -7.85
C ASP A 87 -11.77 8.81 -7.29
N PHE A 88 -10.65 8.48 -7.95
CA PHE A 88 -9.77 7.40 -7.51
C PHE A 88 -9.08 7.74 -6.19
N GLN A 89 -9.39 6.98 -5.14
CA GLN A 89 -9.03 7.28 -3.75
C GLN A 89 -8.27 6.14 -3.07
N GLU A 90 -8.51 4.89 -3.47
CA GLU A 90 -7.92 3.73 -2.80
C GLU A 90 -7.13 2.85 -3.79
N LEU A 91 -5.87 2.61 -3.46
CA LEU A 91 -5.03 1.66 -4.17
C LEU A 91 -4.52 0.60 -3.20
N ASP A 92 -4.69 -0.66 -3.59
CA ASP A 92 -4.30 -1.80 -2.79
C ASP A 92 -3.50 -2.80 -3.63
N VAL A 93 -2.20 -2.82 -3.41
CA VAL A 93 -1.27 -3.75 -4.05
C VAL A 93 -0.89 -4.83 -3.05
N ARG A 94 -1.64 -5.93 -3.04
CA ARG A 94 -1.45 -7.05 -2.10
C ARG A 94 -1.23 -8.37 -2.80
N PHE A 95 -0.23 -9.10 -2.33
CA PHE A 95 -0.08 -10.51 -2.65
C PHE A 95 -0.71 -11.36 -1.54
N GLU A 96 -1.75 -12.11 -1.88
CA GLU A 96 -2.26 -13.16 -1.01
C GLU A 96 -1.60 -14.50 -1.37
N ARG A 97 -0.73 -15.03 -0.51
CA ARG A 97 -0.24 -16.41 -0.61
C ARG A 97 -1.40 -17.38 -0.32
N ARG A 98 -2.27 -17.65 -1.30
CA ARG A 98 -3.31 -18.68 -1.17
C ARG A 98 -2.78 -20.04 -1.63
N GLY A 99 -2.21 -20.78 -0.69
CA GLY A 99 -1.92 -22.21 -0.86
C GLY A 99 -0.69 -22.55 -1.70
N ARG A 100 -0.50 -23.86 -1.96
CA ARG A 100 0.71 -24.42 -2.61
C ARG A 100 0.81 -24.17 -4.13
N PHE A 101 -0.25 -23.65 -4.76
CA PHE A 101 -0.39 -23.65 -6.23
C PHE A 101 -0.27 -22.27 -6.90
N SER A 102 0.02 -21.21 -6.16
CA SER A 102 0.05 -19.84 -6.69
C SER A 102 1.43 -19.19 -6.58
N ARG A 103 2.47 -19.92 -7.00
CA ARG A 103 3.80 -19.34 -7.23
C ARG A 103 3.76 -18.63 -8.57
N CYS A 104 3.41 -17.35 -8.57
CA CYS A 104 3.51 -16.51 -9.75
C CYS A 104 4.90 -15.87 -9.74
N ASP A 105 5.73 -16.20 -10.73
CA ASP A 105 7.11 -15.70 -10.81
C ASP A 105 7.18 -14.16 -10.82
N GLY A 106 6.18 -13.47 -11.36
CA GLY A 106 6.12 -11.99 -11.30
C GLY A 106 5.72 -11.43 -9.93
N CYS A 107 5.10 -12.24 -9.08
CA CYS A 107 4.67 -11.88 -7.73
C CYS A 107 5.64 -12.42 -6.65
N GLU A 108 6.40 -13.48 -6.92
CA GLU A 108 7.44 -14.03 -6.02
C GLU A 108 8.86 -13.55 -6.39
N GLY A 109 9.10 -13.29 -7.68
CA GLY A 109 10.35 -12.82 -8.22
C GLY A 109 10.28 -11.32 -8.44
N ASN A 110 10.94 -10.58 -7.56
CA ASN A 110 11.42 -9.22 -7.81
C ASN A 110 10.39 -8.34 -8.55
N SER A 111 9.19 -8.20 -7.98
CA SER A 111 8.16 -7.25 -8.45
C SER A 111 8.69 -5.82 -8.28
N SER A 112 9.60 -5.44 -9.16
CA SER A 112 10.02 -4.07 -9.37
C SER A 112 8.92 -3.44 -10.20
N LEU A 113 8.28 -2.41 -9.64
CA LEU A 113 7.55 -1.47 -10.46
C LEU A 113 8.59 -0.83 -11.37
N VAL A 114 8.62 -1.26 -12.63
CA VAL A 114 9.57 -0.76 -13.61
C VAL A 114 9.22 0.71 -13.83
N THR A 115 10.06 1.57 -13.29
CA THR A 115 10.15 2.95 -13.77
C THR A 115 10.79 2.84 -15.15
N GLU A 116 10.07 3.24 -16.21
CA GLU A 116 10.61 3.22 -17.57
C GLU A 116 11.98 3.92 -17.58
N GLU A 117 12.99 3.24 -18.12
CA GLU A 117 14.40 3.58 -17.97
C GLU A 117 14.67 5.07 -18.27
N GLY A 118 15.19 5.79 -17.28
CA GLY A 118 16.00 6.99 -17.53
C GLY A 118 15.34 8.37 -17.41
N THR A 119 14.03 8.52 -17.23
CA THR A 119 13.45 9.88 -17.17
C THR A 119 12.23 9.96 -16.23
N GLU A 120 12.07 11.11 -15.59
CA GLU A 120 10.83 11.64 -14.96
C GLU A 120 10.61 11.54 -13.45
N PHE A 121 11.19 10.63 -12.66
CA PHE A 121 11.02 10.71 -11.18
C PHE A 121 12.04 11.61 -10.49
N ARG A 122 13.17 11.93 -11.14
CA ARG A 122 14.21 12.80 -10.56
C ARG A 122 13.94 14.29 -10.77
N ASP A 123 13.20 14.65 -11.82
CA ASP A 123 12.90 16.04 -12.16
C ASP A 123 11.46 16.38 -11.76
N GLY A 124 11.30 16.85 -10.53
CA GLY A 124 10.09 17.53 -10.07
C GLY A 124 8.80 16.72 -10.24
N ALA A 125 8.54 15.82 -9.29
CA ALA A 125 7.30 15.07 -9.17
C ALA A 125 6.07 15.99 -9.24
N SER A 126 5.54 16.21 -10.46
CA SER A 126 4.20 16.75 -10.63
C SER A 126 3.26 15.78 -9.92
N PRO A 127 2.37 16.26 -9.03
CA PRO A 127 1.38 15.41 -8.39
C PRO A 127 0.67 14.59 -9.45
N VAL A 128 0.81 13.27 -9.36
CA VAL A 128 0.21 12.33 -10.31
C VAL A 128 -1.28 12.25 -10.08
N PHE A 129 -1.68 12.31 -8.81
CA PHE A 129 -3.06 12.27 -8.37
C PHE A 129 -3.45 13.69 -7.98
N ARG A 130 -4.25 14.37 -8.82
CA ARG A 130 -4.69 15.76 -8.55
C ARG A 130 -5.39 15.91 -7.20
N ASN A 131 -6.11 14.86 -6.78
CA ASN A 131 -6.85 14.82 -5.52
C ASN A 131 -6.10 14.04 -4.41
N GLY A 132 -4.91 13.51 -4.71
CA GLY A 132 -4.23 12.53 -3.85
C GLY A 132 -4.95 11.19 -3.77
N LEU A 133 -4.33 10.19 -3.15
CA LEU A 133 -4.98 8.94 -2.78
C LEU A 133 -5.30 8.95 -1.29
N ALA A 134 -6.55 8.72 -0.90
CA ALA A 134 -6.92 8.64 0.50
C ALA A 134 -6.22 7.45 1.21
N ARG A 135 -6.12 6.30 0.54
CA ARG A 135 -5.53 5.08 1.09
C ARG A 135 -4.61 4.41 0.06
N VAL A 136 -3.39 4.10 0.50
CA VAL A 136 -2.48 3.25 -0.28
C VAL A 136 -2.03 2.09 0.59
N THR A 137 -2.20 0.88 0.09
CA THR A 137 -1.64 -0.35 0.67
C THR A 137 -0.65 -0.94 -0.31
N LEU A 138 0.58 -1.16 0.13
CA LEU A 138 1.63 -1.82 -0.63
C LEU A 138 2.13 -3.01 0.16
N SER A 139 2.17 -4.19 -0.47
CA SER A 139 2.64 -5.41 0.16
C SER A 139 3.64 -6.15 -0.71
N GLN A 140 4.72 -6.66 -0.09
CA GLN A 140 5.75 -7.49 -0.74
C GLN A 140 6.39 -6.83 -1.96
N LEU A 141 6.57 -5.51 -1.91
CA LEU A 141 7.33 -4.78 -2.92
C LEU A 141 8.81 -4.79 -2.54
N HIS A 142 9.63 -5.36 -3.42
CA HIS A 142 11.07 -5.54 -3.21
C HIS A 142 11.90 -4.33 -3.66
N ASP A 143 11.33 -3.47 -4.50
CA ASP A 143 12.04 -2.32 -5.06
C ASP A 143 11.75 -1.02 -4.30
N ALA A 144 12.83 -0.35 -3.91
CA ALA A 144 12.84 1.02 -3.43
C ALA A 144 12.12 2.01 -4.37
N ALA A 145 12.12 1.74 -5.67
CA ALA A 145 11.44 2.56 -6.66
C ALA A 145 9.94 2.68 -6.41
N CYS A 146 9.34 1.65 -5.83
CA CYS A 146 7.94 1.64 -5.41
C CYS A 146 7.64 2.66 -4.30
N LEU A 147 8.66 3.08 -3.54
CA LEU A 147 8.51 4.12 -2.51
C LEU A 147 8.44 5.52 -3.12
N TRP A 148 9.08 5.77 -4.27
CA TRP A 148 8.93 7.05 -5.00
C TRP A 148 7.50 7.24 -5.54
N PHE A 149 6.79 6.15 -5.84
CA PHE A 149 5.39 6.22 -6.20
C PHE A 149 4.53 6.84 -5.06
N ILE A 150 4.91 6.63 -3.79
CA ILE A 150 4.20 7.22 -2.65
C ILE A 150 4.26 8.75 -2.69
N GLU A 151 5.37 9.35 -3.15
CA GLU A 151 5.48 10.81 -3.33
C GLU A 151 4.43 11.34 -4.28
N SER A 152 4.19 10.58 -5.35
CA SER A 152 3.24 10.95 -6.38
C SER A 152 1.78 10.91 -5.92
N CYS A 153 1.49 10.15 -4.86
CA CYS A 153 0.15 9.91 -4.30
C CYS A 153 -0.30 10.97 -3.28
N LYS A 154 0.52 11.97 -2.98
CA LYS A 154 0.21 13.02 -1.99
C LYS A 154 -0.90 13.96 -2.51
N PRO A 155 -1.78 14.46 -1.62
CA PRO A 155 -1.89 14.14 -0.19
C PRO A 155 -2.49 12.74 0.04
N MET A 156 -2.12 12.08 1.14
CA MET A 156 -2.68 10.78 1.49
C MET A 156 -3.06 10.71 2.96
N ALA A 157 -4.16 10.04 3.30
CA ALA A 157 -4.61 9.91 4.68
C ALA A 157 -3.98 8.68 5.37
N THR A 158 -4.01 7.53 4.70
CA THR A 158 -3.53 6.24 5.23
C THR A 158 -2.54 5.57 4.30
N LEU A 159 -1.37 5.22 4.84
CA LEU A 159 -0.38 4.38 4.15
C LEU A 159 -0.21 3.06 4.91
N ARG A 160 -0.33 1.94 4.22
CA ARG A 160 0.04 0.61 4.72
C ARG A 160 1.19 0.04 3.92
N LEU A 161 2.24 -0.38 4.62
CA LEU A 161 3.41 -1.07 4.06
C LEU A 161 3.51 -2.44 4.73
N SER A 162 3.40 -3.52 3.96
CA SER A 162 3.44 -4.90 4.47
C SER A 162 4.55 -5.69 3.79
N TYR A 163 5.56 -6.14 4.54
CA TYR A 163 6.63 -6.99 4.02
C TYR A 163 7.37 -6.41 2.80
N CYS A 164 7.37 -5.08 2.66
CA CYS A 164 8.26 -4.41 1.73
C CYS A 164 9.71 -4.60 2.22
N SER A 165 10.68 -4.63 1.31
CA SER A 165 12.11 -4.74 1.66
C SER A 165 12.61 -3.43 2.31
N LEU A 166 12.14 -3.16 3.53
CA LEU A 166 12.40 -1.90 4.25
C LEU A 166 13.75 -1.92 4.98
N GLU A 167 14.32 -3.09 5.24
CA GLU A 167 15.57 -3.29 6.01
C GLU A 167 16.74 -2.46 5.53
N ILE A 168 16.80 -2.17 4.23
CA ILE A 168 17.92 -1.46 3.59
C ILE A 168 17.60 0.04 3.42
N HIS A 169 16.36 0.47 3.64
CA HIS A 169 15.82 1.65 2.95
C HIS A 169 14.83 2.51 3.75
N TYR A 170 14.82 2.50 5.08
CA TYR A 170 14.00 3.47 5.85
C TYR A 170 14.36 4.93 5.53
N GLU A 171 15.62 5.20 5.17
CA GLU A 171 16.04 6.50 4.63
C GLU A 171 15.35 6.86 3.30
N LEU A 172 14.89 5.87 2.53
CA LEU A 172 14.10 6.10 1.32
C LEU A 172 12.65 6.41 1.62
N LEU A 173 12.12 6.04 2.79
CA LEU A 173 10.83 6.54 3.27
C LEU A 173 10.91 8.02 3.68
N ARG A 174 12.11 8.55 3.89
CA ARG A 174 12.32 9.94 4.31
C ARG A 174 11.73 10.93 3.32
N ARG A 175 12.02 10.85 2.03
CA ARG A 175 11.52 11.84 1.05
C ARG A 175 10.02 11.70 0.77
N PRO A 176 9.46 10.48 0.59
CA PRO A 176 8.02 10.31 0.44
C PRO A 176 7.21 10.76 1.63
N LEU A 177 7.80 10.88 2.82
CA LEU A 177 7.04 11.09 4.04
C LEU A 177 7.47 12.34 4.84
N ALA A 178 8.53 13.04 4.45
CA ALA A 178 9.04 14.22 5.15
C ALA A 178 8.23 15.52 4.94
N ASP A 179 7.30 15.56 3.99
CA ASP A 179 6.52 16.77 3.71
C ASP A 179 5.20 16.83 4.50
N SER A 180 4.67 18.05 4.63
CA SER A 180 3.41 18.37 5.32
C SER A 180 2.16 17.72 4.72
N SER A 181 2.29 17.03 3.59
CA SER A 181 1.22 16.28 2.91
C SER A 181 1.37 14.76 3.06
N GLY A 182 2.25 14.29 3.95
CA GLY A 182 2.39 12.87 4.29
C GLY A 182 1.18 12.27 5.02
N PRO A 183 1.18 10.94 5.25
CA PRO A 183 0.04 10.24 5.84
C PRO A 183 -0.21 10.61 7.30
N SER A 184 -1.50 10.69 7.65
CA SER A 184 -1.93 10.83 9.04
C SER A 184 -1.95 9.49 9.79
N CYS A 185 -2.11 8.39 9.06
CA CYS A 185 -2.11 7.03 9.58
C CYS A 185 -1.07 6.20 8.81
N LEU A 186 -0.13 5.60 9.54
CA LEU A 186 0.88 4.71 9.00
C LEU A 186 0.73 3.32 9.62
N ILE A 187 0.62 2.31 8.79
CA ILE A 187 0.57 0.90 9.18
C ILE A 187 1.80 0.23 8.57
N ILE A 188 2.70 -0.31 9.40
CA ILE A 188 3.87 -1.06 8.95
C ILE A 188 3.73 -2.49 9.46
N GLN A 189 3.83 -3.46 8.57
CA GLN A 189 3.92 -4.88 8.89
C GLN A 189 5.24 -5.42 8.37
N HIS A 190 6.08 -5.98 9.25
CA HIS A 190 7.45 -6.34 8.87
C HIS A 190 8.04 -7.43 9.76
N HIS A 191 8.88 -8.30 9.20
CA HIS A 191 9.46 -9.44 9.91
C HIS A 191 10.64 -9.06 10.82
N VAL A 192 11.40 -8.04 10.43
CA VAL A 192 12.69 -7.70 11.06
C VAL A 192 12.69 -6.32 11.72
N LEU A 193 11.62 -5.53 11.53
CA LEU A 193 11.58 -4.18 12.09
C LEU A 193 11.28 -4.29 13.57
N ARG A 194 12.05 -3.56 14.38
CA ARG A 194 11.88 -3.54 15.83
C ARG A 194 11.27 -2.22 16.29
N LEU A 195 10.48 -2.30 17.36
CA LEU A 195 9.84 -1.14 17.96
C LEU A 195 10.84 -0.17 18.61
N ASP A 196 11.99 -0.67 19.06
CA ASP A 196 13.06 0.08 19.74
C ASP A 196 14.13 0.65 18.78
N ASP A 197 13.90 0.57 17.46
CA ASP A 197 14.80 1.14 16.45
C ASP A 197 14.76 2.68 16.48
N THR A 198 15.85 3.28 16.97
CA THR A 198 15.97 4.73 17.09
C THR A 198 16.07 5.44 15.74
N ALA A 199 16.62 4.79 14.71
CA ALA A 199 16.69 5.35 13.36
C ALA A 199 15.30 5.40 12.73
N LEU A 200 14.48 4.36 12.93
CA LEU A 200 13.07 4.38 12.53
C LEU A 200 12.33 5.53 13.21
N LEU A 201 12.41 5.64 14.55
CA LEU A 201 11.70 6.68 15.29
C LEU A 201 12.14 8.09 14.87
N ALA A 202 13.45 8.30 14.65
CA ALA A 202 13.98 9.57 14.17
C ALA A 202 13.46 9.92 12.77
N ASN A 203 13.29 8.93 11.89
CA ASN A 203 12.70 9.12 10.58
C ASN A 203 11.20 9.41 10.68
N LEU A 204 10.45 8.67 11.49
CA LEU A 204 9.03 8.89 11.74
C LEU A 204 8.72 10.28 12.32
N ASN A 205 9.63 10.85 13.13
CA ASN A 205 9.46 12.21 13.68
C ASN A 205 9.41 13.30 12.59
N ARG A 206 9.90 13.00 11.39
CA ARG A 206 9.82 13.93 10.25
C ARG A 206 8.42 14.00 9.65
N PHE A 207 7.50 13.13 10.09
CA PHE A 207 6.18 12.99 9.51
C PHE A 207 5.25 13.96 10.23
N GLY A 208 5.25 15.22 9.82
CA GLY A 208 4.52 16.29 10.52
C GLY A 208 3.00 16.04 10.69
N GLN A 209 2.40 15.22 9.82
CA GLN A 209 0.98 14.85 9.87
C GLN A 209 0.69 13.54 10.59
N LEU A 210 1.70 12.74 10.95
CA LEU A 210 1.47 11.42 11.53
C LEU A 210 0.76 11.55 12.88
N ARG A 211 -0.43 10.94 13.00
CA ARG A 211 -1.26 10.90 14.21
C ARG A 211 -1.48 9.47 14.69
N TYR A 212 -1.50 8.50 13.78
CA TYR A 212 -1.74 7.09 14.10
C TYR A 212 -0.61 6.24 13.53
N LEU A 213 0.00 5.43 14.38
CA LEU A 213 1.07 4.51 14.00
C LEU A 213 0.71 3.10 14.44
N TYR A 214 0.62 2.19 13.49
CA TYR A 214 0.36 0.77 13.71
C TYR A 214 1.58 -0.03 13.25
N LEU A 215 2.16 -0.81 14.16
CA LEU A 215 3.35 -1.62 13.90
C LEU A 215 3.01 -3.09 14.11
N LEU A 216 2.88 -3.86 13.04
CA LEU A 216 2.60 -5.29 13.04
C LEU A 216 3.92 -6.04 12.88
N LEU A 217 4.63 -6.24 14.00
CA LEU A 217 5.99 -6.75 13.99
C LEU A 217 6.00 -8.24 14.32
N GLU A 218 6.87 -8.98 13.63
CA GLU A 218 7.14 -10.40 13.96
C GLU A 218 8.47 -10.56 14.69
N THR A 219 9.15 -9.45 15.02
CA THR A 219 10.37 -9.51 15.82
C THR A 219 10.05 -9.83 17.28
N PRO A 220 10.78 -10.77 17.90
CA PRO A 220 10.65 -11.03 19.32
C PRO A 220 10.99 -9.80 20.18
N LEU A 221 10.11 -9.46 21.12
CA LEU A 221 10.31 -8.38 22.08
C LEU A 221 9.73 -8.75 23.46
N SER A 222 10.44 -8.45 24.53
CA SER A 222 9.89 -8.65 25.87
C SER A 222 8.84 -7.57 26.20
N PRO A 223 7.84 -7.84 27.06
CA PRO A 223 6.84 -6.83 27.44
C PRO A 223 7.44 -5.55 28.04
N SER A 224 8.52 -5.67 28.82
CA SER A 224 9.23 -4.51 29.38
C SER A 224 9.93 -3.67 28.32
N ALA A 225 10.58 -4.33 27.35
CA ALA A 225 11.21 -3.64 26.21
C ALA A 225 10.15 -2.98 25.32
N ALA A 226 9.01 -3.62 25.09
CA ALA A 226 7.88 -3.04 24.36
C ALA A 226 7.38 -1.75 25.04
N SER A 227 7.15 -1.78 26.35
CA SER A 227 6.73 -0.60 27.12
C SER A 227 7.75 0.55 27.05
N ASN A 228 9.04 0.24 27.17
CA ASN A 228 10.12 1.23 27.04
C ASN A 228 10.17 1.84 25.63
N ALA A 229 10.01 1.01 24.60
CA ALA A 229 10.04 1.45 23.21
C ALA A 229 8.84 2.35 22.88
N VAL A 230 7.64 2.01 23.36
CA VAL A 230 6.46 2.87 23.25
C VAL A 230 6.67 4.20 23.97
N THR A 231 7.28 4.20 25.16
CA THR A 231 7.61 5.42 25.90
C THR A 231 8.64 6.27 25.14
N ALA A 232 9.63 5.66 24.49
CA ALA A 232 10.60 6.38 23.66
C ALA A 232 9.94 6.96 22.40
N ALA A 233 9.06 6.20 21.76
CA ALA A 233 8.30 6.63 20.58
C ALA A 233 7.36 7.80 20.90
N SER A 234 6.64 7.77 22.03
CA SER A 234 5.72 8.86 22.41
C SER A 234 6.44 10.19 22.66
N ARG A 235 7.68 10.14 23.16
CA ARG A 235 8.55 11.32 23.32
C ARG A 235 9.11 11.80 21.99
N SER A 236 9.47 10.86 21.11
CA SER A 236 10.10 11.17 19.81
C SER A 236 9.10 11.61 18.74
N LEU A 237 7.80 11.31 18.92
CA LEU A 237 6.74 11.58 17.96
C LEU A 237 5.70 12.53 18.58
N PRO A 238 6.01 13.83 18.70
CA PRO A 238 5.21 14.78 19.48
C PRO A 238 3.83 15.06 18.88
N GLN A 239 3.53 14.61 17.67
CA GLN A 239 2.20 14.74 17.06
C GLN A 239 1.33 13.47 17.19
N LEU A 240 1.92 12.36 17.61
CA LEU A 240 1.26 11.05 17.61
C LEU A 240 0.15 11.00 18.67
N LYS A 241 -1.05 10.62 18.25
CA LYS A 241 -2.22 10.41 19.11
C LYS A 241 -2.35 8.96 19.56
N CYS A 242 -1.96 8.02 18.71
CA CYS A 242 -2.07 6.60 18.96
C CYS A 242 -0.85 5.87 18.39
N LEU A 243 -0.28 4.99 19.20
CA LEU A 243 0.67 3.97 18.79
C LEU A 243 0.08 2.61 19.18
N HIS A 244 -0.03 1.72 18.22
CA HIS A 244 -0.42 0.34 18.45
C HIS A 244 0.63 -0.58 17.85
N ALA A 245 1.16 -1.51 18.63
CA ALA A 245 2.17 -2.45 18.17
C ALA A 245 1.80 -3.88 18.53
N HIS A 246 1.94 -4.78 17.55
CA HIS A 246 2.01 -6.22 17.76
C HIS A 246 3.47 -6.64 17.75
N TYR A 247 3.83 -7.61 18.57
CA TYR A 247 5.17 -8.20 18.62
C TYR A 247 5.08 -9.67 19.04
N GLN A 248 6.13 -10.44 18.76
CA GLN A 248 6.23 -11.82 19.23
C GLN A 248 6.83 -11.84 20.66
N ASP A 249 6.25 -12.56 21.62
CA ASP A 249 6.84 -12.62 22.96
C ASP A 249 8.14 -13.44 22.95
N VAL A 250 9.18 -12.95 23.62
CA VAL A 250 10.47 -13.64 23.76
C VAL A 250 10.35 -14.88 24.64
N VAL A 251 9.44 -14.88 25.61
CA VAL A 251 9.24 -15.99 26.56
C VAL A 251 8.46 -17.13 25.93
N ASP A 252 7.40 -16.80 25.16
CA ASP A 252 6.63 -17.76 24.39
C ASP A 252 6.45 -17.24 22.96
N PRO A 253 7.27 -17.74 22.01
CA PRO A 253 7.18 -17.33 20.61
C PRO A 253 5.83 -17.62 19.95
N ASN A 254 4.96 -18.46 20.54
CA ASN A 254 3.62 -18.70 20.00
C ASN A 254 2.59 -17.66 20.49
N LEU A 255 2.94 -16.84 21.47
CA LEU A 255 2.11 -15.75 21.95
C LEU A 255 2.43 -14.46 21.20
N LEU A 256 1.38 -13.89 20.60
CA LEU A 256 1.41 -12.55 20.04
C LEU A 256 1.14 -11.54 21.16
N GLY A 257 2.15 -10.76 21.52
CA GLY A 257 2.02 -9.61 22.40
C GLY A 257 1.40 -8.42 21.66
N THR A 258 0.66 -7.60 22.40
CA THR A 258 0.17 -6.31 21.89
C THR A 258 0.40 -5.22 22.92
N ILE A 259 0.71 -4.02 22.44
CA ILE A 259 0.80 -2.83 23.28
C ILE A 259 0.14 -1.66 22.56
N THR A 260 -0.66 -0.90 23.30
CA THR A 260 -1.33 0.30 22.80
C THR A 260 -1.01 1.46 23.71
N TRP A 261 -0.57 2.57 23.13
CA TRP A 261 -0.46 3.84 23.78
C TRP A 261 -1.36 4.85 23.10
N LEU A 262 -2.13 5.54 23.92
CA LEU A 262 -3.00 6.64 23.52
C LEU A 262 -2.50 7.88 24.24
N ARG A 263 -2.42 9.00 23.52
CA ARG A 263 -2.19 10.28 24.16
C ARG A 263 -3.49 10.68 24.87
N ASP A 264 -3.41 10.90 26.18
CA ASP A 264 -4.52 11.42 26.95
C ASP A 264 -5.06 12.70 26.30
N LEU A 265 -6.31 12.63 25.85
CA LEU A 265 -7.03 13.77 25.26
C LEU A 265 -7.57 14.73 26.34
N GLU A 266 -7.23 14.50 27.62
CA GLU A 266 -7.89 15.13 28.78
C GLU A 266 -7.55 16.62 29.01
N GLY A 267 -6.79 17.27 28.13
CA GLY A 267 -6.37 18.67 28.29
C GLY A 267 -6.95 19.71 27.33
N GLN A 268 -7.92 19.36 26.47
CA GLN A 268 -8.50 20.29 25.48
C GLN A 268 -10.03 20.44 25.60
N ARG A 269 -10.53 20.69 26.81
CA ARG A 269 -11.90 21.20 27.03
C ARG A 269 -11.85 22.70 27.35
#